data_AF-A0A4Q3FTU6-F1
#
_entry.id   AF-A0A4Q3FTU6-F1
#
_cell.length_a   1.000
_cell.length_b   1.000
_cell.length_c   1.000
_cell.angle_alpha   90.00
_cell.angle_beta   90.00
_cell.angle_gamma   90.00
#
_symmetry.space_group_name_H-M   'P 1'
#
loop_
_entity.id
_entity.type
_entity.pdbx_description
1 polymer ?
#
loop_
_entity_poly.entity_id
_entity_poly.type
_entity_poly.pdbx_seq_one_letter_code
_entity_poly.pdbx_strand_id
1 'polypeptide(L)'
;RYPFILAKLTPDAEELSLCFDPECDLIGDFEGGTPLFDGEEPTEHVTNTLKFCEQFELAGNKTAAFIGELKKHDLLMDGELTFQRDGDEKPMIYRGFKMVNQEKLRELRGDLLRAWNQNGMLPLIFAHLYSLDLVKGIFARQLRQDKMPTAANNPA
;
A
#
# COMPACT_ATOMS: atom_id res chain seq x y z
N ARG A 1 -6.20 10.49 -5.31
CA ARG A 1 -5.27 11.38 -4.58
C ARG A 1 -4.81 12.49 -5.50
N TYR A 2 -3.97 12.20 -6.50
CA TYR A 2 -3.57 13.21 -7.49
C TYR A 2 -4.82 13.88 -8.08
N PRO A 3 -4.88 15.22 -8.17
CA PRO A 3 -3.78 16.19 -8.02
C PRO A 3 -3.54 16.73 -6.61
N PHE A 4 -4.27 16.22 -5.61
CA PHE A 4 -4.25 16.77 -4.25
C PHE A 4 -3.18 16.15 -3.34
N ILE A 5 -2.70 16.95 -2.40
CA ILE A 5 -1.79 16.54 -1.32
C ILE A 5 -2.15 17.28 -0.02
N LEU A 6 -1.98 16.62 1.11
CA LEU A 6 -2.03 17.29 2.41
C LEU A 6 -0.64 17.71 2.83
N ALA A 7 -0.50 18.98 3.20
CA ALA A 7 0.76 19.53 3.68
C ALA A 7 0.53 20.38 4.93
N LYS A 8 1.49 20.33 5.85
CA LYS A 8 1.63 21.37 6.87
C LYS A 8 2.27 22.60 6.21
N LEU A 9 1.59 23.74 6.26
CA LEU A 9 2.13 24.97 5.67
C LEU A 9 3.26 25.58 6.51
N THR A 10 3.37 25.21 7.79
CA THR A 10 4.46 25.59 8.68
C THR A 10 4.89 24.40 9.54
N PRO A 11 6.13 24.37 10.07
CA PRO A 11 6.60 23.28 10.93
C PRO A 11 5.73 23.06 12.18
N ASP A 12 5.21 24.15 12.73
CA ASP A 12 4.42 24.16 13.97
C ASP A 12 2.91 24.00 13.71
N ALA A 13 2.47 23.92 12.45
CA ALA A 13 1.06 23.72 12.13
C ALA A 13 0.57 22.37 12.67
N GLU A 14 -0.51 22.42 13.45
CA GLU A 14 -1.26 21.23 13.85
C GLU A 14 -2.21 20.76 12.75
N GLU A 15 -2.70 21.69 11.92
CA GLU A 15 -3.63 21.45 10.83
C GLU A 15 -2.92 21.12 9.51
N LEU A 16 -3.55 20.28 8.70
CA LEU A 16 -3.12 19.95 7.35
C LEU A 16 -3.96 20.75 6.35
N SER A 17 -3.28 21.38 5.39
CA SER A 17 -3.95 22.09 4.29
C SER A 17 -4.03 21.21 3.05
N LEU A 18 -5.17 21.25 2.36
CA LEU A 18 -5.33 20.63 1.05
C LEU A 18 -4.68 21.51 -0.01
N CYS A 19 -3.54 21.05 -0.50
CA CYS A 19 -2.85 21.64 -1.64
C CYS A 19 -3.16 20.83 -2.90
N PHE A 20 -2.95 21.44 -4.06
CA PHE A 20 -3.08 20.78 -5.35
C PHE A 20 -1.89 21.12 -6.23
N ASP A 21 -1.63 20.25 -7.20
CA ASP A 21 -0.68 20.50 -8.28
C ASP A 21 -1.25 21.53 -9.26
N PRO A 22 -0.70 22.76 -9.34
CA PRO A 22 -1.21 23.79 -10.23
C PRO A 22 -0.92 23.52 -11.71
N GLU A 23 -0.02 22.59 -12.03
CA GLU A 23 0.29 22.17 -13.40
C GLU A 23 -0.62 21.03 -13.88
N CYS A 24 -1.57 20.57 -13.04
CA CYS A 24 -2.48 19.50 -13.44
C CYS A 24 -3.60 20.03 -14.34
N ASP A 25 -3.93 19.27 -15.39
CA ASP A 25 -5.06 19.56 -16.27
C ASP A 25 -6.42 19.11 -15.67
N LEU A 26 -6.45 18.75 -14.38
CA LEU A 26 -7.64 18.26 -13.68
C LEU A 26 -8.37 19.37 -12.91
N ILE A 27 -7.73 20.53 -12.70
CA ILE A 27 -8.30 21.69 -12.01
C ILE A 27 -8.16 22.89 -12.93
N GLY A 28 -9.28 23.58 -13.18
CA GLY A 28 -9.32 24.69 -14.10
C GLY A 28 -10.75 25.17 -14.34
N ASP A 29 -10.88 26.12 -15.26
CA ASP A 29 -12.18 26.61 -15.71
C ASP A 29 -12.72 25.68 -16.79
N PHE A 30 -13.65 24.80 -16.41
CA PHE A 30 -14.24 23.80 -17.29
C PHE A 30 -15.75 24.03 -17.41
N GLU A 31 -16.22 24.04 -18.65
CA GLU A 31 -17.66 23.99 -18.94
C GLU A 31 -18.23 22.65 -18.43
N GLY A 32 -19.14 22.70 -17.45
CA GLY A 32 -19.69 21.51 -16.80
C GLY A 32 -18.79 20.85 -15.75
N GLY A 33 -17.73 21.54 -15.29
CA GLY A 33 -16.89 21.10 -14.17
C GLY A 33 -17.65 21.05 -12.84
N THR A 34 -17.10 20.30 -11.88
CA THR A 34 -17.60 20.33 -10.49
C THR A 34 -17.04 21.55 -9.77
N PRO A 35 -17.87 22.48 -9.26
CA PRO A 35 -17.39 23.64 -8.54
C PRO A 35 -16.58 23.23 -7.30
N LEU A 36 -15.45 23.89 -7.07
CA LEU A 36 -14.65 23.69 -5.86
C LEU A 36 -15.23 24.44 -4.65
N PHE A 37 -15.88 25.58 -4.90
CA PHE A 37 -16.49 26.42 -3.87
C PHE A 37 -17.94 26.78 -4.23
N ASP A 38 -18.75 26.97 -3.19
CA ASP A 38 -20.07 27.60 -3.24
C ASP A 38 -20.00 28.88 -2.38
N GLY A 39 -19.72 30.01 -3.05
CA GLY A 39 -19.37 31.26 -2.36
C GLY A 39 -18.02 31.16 -1.65
N GLU A 40 -18.01 31.39 -0.34
CA GLU A 40 -16.81 31.30 0.51
C GLU A 40 -16.57 29.89 1.07
N GLU A 41 -17.54 28.98 0.92
CA GLU A 41 -17.49 27.64 1.49
C GLU A 41 -17.01 26.60 0.46
N PRO A 42 -16.20 25.60 0.86
CA PRO A 42 -15.84 24.50 -0.03
C PRO A 42 -17.07 23.65 -0.35
N THR A 43 -17.16 23.15 -1.58
CA THR A 43 -18.24 22.21 -1.92
C THR A 43 -18.09 20.87 -1.19
N GLU A 44 -19.16 20.07 -1.21
CA GLU A 44 -19.12 18.69 -0.71
C GLU A 44 -18.01 17.87 -1.40
N HIS A 45 -17.76 18.14 -2.68
CA HIS A 45 -16.70 17.50 -3.44
C HIS A 45 -15.31 17.77 -2.83
N VAL A 46 -15.01 19.03 -2.51
CA VAL A 46 -13.73 19.40 -1.87
C VAL A 46 -13.64 18.82 -0.46
N THR A 47 -14.72 18.89 0.31
CA THR A 47 -14.77 18.32 1.66
C THR A 47 -14.52 16.81 1.67
N ASN A 48 -15.10 16.07 0.72
CA ASN A 48 -14.88 14.63 0.58
C ASN A 48 -13.47 14.31 0.10
N THR A 49 -12.91 15.14 -0.79
CA THR A 49 -11.52 15.03 -1.25
C THR A 49 -10.54 15.22 -0.10
N LEU A 50 -10.75 16.24 0.74
CA LEU A 50 -9.96 16.48 1.95
C LEU A 50 -9.98 15.24 2.86
N LYS A 51 -11.18 14.74 3.21
CA LYS A 51 -11.34 13.53 4.04
C LYS A 51 -10.65 12.31 3.44
N PHE A 52 -10.73 12.13 2.12
CA PHE A 52 -10.05 11.03 1.43
C PHE A 52 -8.53 11.16 1.58
N CYS A 53 -7.97 12.36 1.38
CA CYS A 53 -6.53 12.58 1.55
C CYS A 53 -6.09 12.35 3.01
N GLU A 54 -6.88 12.76 4.01
CA GLU A 54 -6.58 12.49 5.42
C GLU A 54 -6.54 11.00 5.73
N GLN A 55 -7.54 10.25 5.25
CA GLN A 55 -7.59 8.80 5.41
C GLN A 55 -6.41 8.11 4.71
N PHE A 56 -6.03 8.61 3.52
CA PHE A 56 -4.89 8.10 2.78
C PHE A 56 -3.57 8.30 3.54
N GLU A 57 -3.31 9.51 4.05
CA GLU A 57 -2.11 9.80 4.85
C GLU A 57 -2.07 8.99 6.15
N LEU A 58 -3.22 8.88 6.85
CA LEU A 58 -3.32 8.07 8.06
C LEU A 58 -3.02 6.59 7.76
N ALA A 59 -3.54 6.05 6.66
CA ALA A 59 -3.26 4.68 6.23
C ALA A 59 -1.78 4.50 5.84
N GLY A 60 -1.19 5.49 5.17
CA GLY A 60 0.23 5.53 4.85
C GLY A 60 1.11 5.47 6.10
N ASN A 61 0.82 6.30 7.11
CA ASN A 61 1.52 6.31 8.38
C ASN A 61 1.39 4.98 9.14
N LYS A 62 0.20 4.38 9.17
CA LYS A 62 0.00 3.04 9.74
C LYS A 62 0.82 1.97 9.02
N THR A 63 0.88 2.04 7.70
CA THR A 63 1.68 1.11 6.88
C THR A 63 3.17 1.29 7.14
N ALA A 64 3.66 2.53 7.20
CA ALA A 64 5.05 2.84 7.51
C ALA A 64 5.44 2.34 8.91
N ALA A 65 4.58 2.55 9.91
CA ALA A 65 4.77 2.04 11.26
C ALA A 65 4.81 0.50 11.29
N PHE A 66 3.86 -0.16 10.62
CA PHE A 66 3.82 -1.62 10.48
C PHE A 66 5.13 -2.17 9.88
N ILE A 67 5.56 -1.63 8.73
CA ILE A 67 6.80 -2.05 8.07
C ILE A 67 8.03 -1.73 8.94
N GLY A 68 8.04 -0.58 9.63
CA GLY A 68 9.09 -0.20 10.56
C GLY A 68 9.27 -1.21 11.68
N GLU A 69 8.17 -1.67 12.27
CA GLU A 69 8.19 -2.68 13.33
C GLU A 69 8.70 -4.04 12.84
N LEU A 70 8.29 -4.47 11.64
CA LEU A 70 8.82 -5.72 11.04
C LEU A 70 10.33 -5.63 10.78
N LYS A 71 10.81 -4.49 10.28
CA LYS A 71 12.25 -4.26 10.04
C LYS A 71 13.04 -4.23 11.34
N LYS A 72 12.53 -3.55 12.37
CA LYS A 72 13.15 -3.44 13.69
C LYS A 72 13.40 -4.81 14.32
N HIS A 73 12.51 -5.76 14.08
CA HIS A 73 12.61 -7.14 14.57
C HIS A 73 13.17 -8.13 13.54
N ASP A 74 13.73 -7.62 12.43
CA ASP A 74 14.37 -8.41 11.37
C ASP A 74 13.48 -9.54 10.82
N LEU A 75 12.18 -9.25 10.68
CA LEU A 75 11.15 -10.21 10.26
C LEU A 75 10.89 -10.26 8.77
N LEU A 76 11.56 -9.44 7.95
CA LEU A 76 11.37 -9.44 6.50
C LEU A 76 12.46 -10.27 5.81
N MET A 77 12.05 -11.17 4.94
CA MET A 77 12.94 -11.95 4.08
C MET A 77 12.54 -11.81 2.61
N ASP A 78 13.43 -12.18 1.69
CA ASP A 78 13.07 -12.27 0.27
C ASP A 78 12.00 -13.33 0.05
N GLY A 79 10.94 -12.93 -0.65
CA GLY A 79 9.84 -13.79 -1.03
C GLY A 79 10.16 -14.53 -2.32
N GLU A 80 9.87 -15.83 -2.33
CA GLU A 80 10.00 -16.69 -3.50
C GLU A 80 8.77 -17.57 -3.63
N LEU A 81 8.11 -17.52 -4.79
CA LEU A 81 6.99 -18.41 -5.12
C LEU A 81 7.34 -19.21 -6.36
N THR A 82 7.23 -20.54 -6.24
CA THR A 82 7.47 -21.47 -7.34
C THR A 82 6.14 -21.90 -7.96
N PHE A 83 6.07 -21.82 -9.27
CA PHE A 83 4.93 -22.19 -10.10
C PHE A 83 5.32 -23.31 -11.06
N GLN A 84 4.67 -24.46 -10.96
CA GLN A 84 4.85 -25.56 -11.89
C GLN A 84 3.53 -25.81 -12.62
N ARG A 85 3.57 -25.81 -13.96
CA ARG A 85 2.42 -26.13 -14.81
C ARG A 85 2.58 -27.56 -15.34
N ASP A 86 1.45 -28.24 -15.48
CA ASP A 86 1.42 -29.52 -16.19
C ASP A 86 1.85 -29.33 -17.65
N GLY A 87 2.97 -29.96 -18.01
CA GLY A 87 3.56 -29.87 -19.36
C GLY A 87 4.70 -28.87 -19.52
N ASP A 88 5.03 -28.05 -18.51
CA ASP A 88 6.24 -27.21 -18.54
C ASP A 88 7.45 -27.98 -17.98
N GLU A 89 8.57 -27.98 -18.71
CA GLU A 89 9.80 -28.65 -18.28
C GLU A 89 10.44 -28.03 -17.04
N LYS A 90 10.23 -26.72 -16.81
CA LYS A 90 10.85 -26.00 -15.69
C LYS A 90 9.83 -25.16 -14.94
N PRO A 91 9.90 -25.16 -13.60
CA PRO A 91 9.08 -24.28 -12.80
C PRO A 91 9.47 -22.81 -13.02
N MET A 92 8.46 -21.94 -13.03
CA MET A 92 8.65 -20.50 -13.02
C MET A 92 8.80 -20.03 -11.57
N ILE A 93 9.75 -19.13 -11.33
CA ILE A 93 10.02 -18.58 -10.00
C ILE A 93 9.68 -17.10 -10.00
N TYR A 94 8.80 -16.69 -9.09
CA TYR A 94 8.42 -15.31 -8.86
C TYR A 94 9.17 -14.76 -7.65
N ARG A 95 9.88 -13.65 -7.84
CA ARG A 95 10.75 -12.95 -6.86
C ARG A 95 10.49 -11.45 -6.91
N GLY A 96 11.26 -10.66 -6.15
CA GLY A 96 11.21 -9.19 -6.18
C GLY A 96 10.25 -8.58 -5.15
N PHE A 97 9.83 -9.36 -4.16
CA PHE A 97 9.01 -8.89 -3.04
C PHE A 97 9.56 -9.42 -1.71
N LYS A 98 9.16 -8.80 -0.60
CA LYS A 98 9.50 -9.26 0.76
C LYS A 98 8.30 -9.99 1.37
N MET A 99 8.59 -10.96 2.23
CA MET A 99 7.61 -11.68 3.03
C MET A 99 8.01 -11.73 4.50
N VAL A 100 7.03 -11.97 5.39
CA VAL A 100 7.32 -12.21 6.80
C VAL A 100 7.99 -13.58 6.97
N ASN A 101 9.14 -13.59 7.67
CA ASN A 101 9.84 -14.79 8.07
C ASN A 101 9.10 -15.46 9.24
N GLN A 102 8.45 -16.59 8.97
CA GLN A 102 7.66 -17.34 9.96
C GLN A 102 8.51 -18.08 11.00
N GLU A 103 9.76 -18.41 10.70
CA GLU A 103 10.68 -18.99 11.67
C GLU A 103 11.03 -17.95 12.74
N LYS A 104 11.50 -16.77 12.32
CA LYS A 104 11.80 -15.67 13.24
C LYS A 104 10.55 -15.19 14.00
N LEU A 105 9.38 -15.16 13.35
CA LEU A 105 8.12 -14.81 14.01
C LEU A 105 7.79 -15.76 15.19
N ARG A 106 8.04 -17.07 15.03
CA ARG A 106 7.81 -18.08 16.08
C ARG A 106 8.78 -17.95 17.25
N GLU A 107 9.97 -17.43 16.99
CA GLU A 107 11.03 -17.24 18.00
C GLU A 107 10.93 -15.91 18.75
N LEU A 108 9.99 -15.03 18.38
CA LEU A 108 9.78 -13.77 19.09
C LEU A 108 9.41 -13.99 20.55
N ARG A 109 9.86 -13.06 21.39
CA ARG A 109 9.49 -13.05 22.80
C ARG A 109 7.98 -12.90 22.97
N GLY A 110 7.42 -13.65 23.93
CA GLY A 110 5.98 -13.67 24.18
C GLY A 110 5.37 -12.34 24.64
N ASP A 111 6.15 -11.47 25.31
CA ASP A 111 5.69 -10.13 25.71
C ASP A 111 5.47 -9.21 24.50
N LEU A 112 6.35 -9.28 23.51
CA LEU A 112 6.19 -8.58 22.23
C LEU A 112 4.97 -9.11 21.48
N LEU A 113 4.81 -10.43 21.39
CA LEU A 113 3.63 -11.04 20.74
C LEU A 113 2.32 -10.63 21.44
N ARG A 114 2.32 -10.53 22.77
CA ARG A 114 1.16 -10.03 23.52
C ARG A 114 0.84 -8.57 23.17
N ALA A 115 1.85 -7.71 23.12
CA ALA A 115 1.66 -6.31 22.73
C ALA A 115 1.12 -6.19 21.30
N TRP A 116 1.66 -6.99 20.38
CA TRP A 116 1.22 -7.02 18.98
C TRP A 116 -0.19 -7.58 18.78
N ASN A 117 -0.62 -8.49 19.64
CA ASN A 117 -2.01 -8.94 19.65
C ASN A 117 -2.96 -7.81 20.11
N GLN A 118 -2.53 -7.00 21.10
CA GLN A 118 -3.35 -5.92 21.64
C GLN A 118 -3.48 -4.73 20.69
N ASN A 119 -2.42 -4.38 19.96
CA ASN A 119 -2.41 -3.22 19.06
C ASN A 119 -2.78 -3.55 17.60
N GLY A 120 -3.11 -4.81 17.30
CA GLY A 120 -3.53 -5.25 15.97
C GLY A 120 -2.40 -5.59 14.99
N MET A 121 -1.14 -5.51 15.39
CA MET A 121 0.02 -5.88 14.57
C MET A 121 -0.01 -7.37 14.17
N LEU A 122 -0.34 -8.25 15.11
CA LEU A 122 -0.31 -9.69 14.88
C LEU A 122 -1.35 -10.16 13.84
N PRO A 123 -2.62 -9.71 13.90
CA PRO A 123 -3.58 -9.94 12.81
C PRO A 123 -3.10 -9.49 11.42
N LEU A 124 -2.43 -8.34 11.33
CA LEU A 124 -1.90 -7.82 10.06
C LEU A 124 -0.78 -8.69 9.50
N ILE A 125 0.08 -9.23 10.36
CA ILE A 125 1.12 -10.19 9.95
C ILE A 125 0.49 -11.43 9.32
N PHE A 126 -0.52 -12.01 9.95
CA PHE A 126 -1.18 -13.20 9.42
C PHE A 126 -1.99 -12.88 8.15
N ALA A 127 -2.66 -11.73 8.08
CA ALA A 127 -3.33 -11.29 6.86
C ALA A 127 -2.35 -11.17 5.67
N HIS A 128 -1.14 -10.65 5.91
CA HIS A 128 -0.09 -10.63 4.90
C HIS A 128 0.34 -12.06 4.49
N LEU A 129 0.54 -12.98 5.44
CA LEU A 129 0.89 -14.36 5.10
C LEU A 129 -0.19 -15.04 4.27
N TYR A 130 -1.47 -14.87 4.62
CA TYR A 130 -2.58 -15.44 3.86
C TYR A 130 -2.76 -14.80 2.48
N SER A 131 -2.44 -13.51 2.33
CA SER A 131 -2.57 -12.86 1.02
C SER A 131 -1.56 -13.41 -0.01
N LEU A 132 -0.44 -13.99 0.44
CA LEU A 132 0.54 -14.63 -0.45
C LEU A 132 -0.03 -15.84 -1.19
N ASP A 133 -1.00 -16.55 -0.61
CA ASP A 133 -1.68 -17.66 -1.31
C ASP A 133 -2.50 -17.16 -2.51
N LEU A 134 -2.98 -15.92 -2.46
CA LEU A 134 -3.72 -15.29 -3.56
C LEU A 134 -2.83 -14.99 -4.76
N VAL A 135 -1.51 -14.85 -4.57
CA VAL A 135 -0.56 -14.57 -5.66
C VAL A 135 -0.65 -15.65 -6.73
N LYS A 136 -0.90 -16.90 -6.35
CA LYS A 136 -1.07 -17.99 -7.33
C LYS A 136 -2.26 -17.79 -8.25
N GLY A 137 -3.38 -17.35 -7.68
CA GLY A 137 -4.59 -17.04 -8.45
C GLY A 137 -4.42 -15.80 -9.34
N ILE A 138 -3.72 -14.77 -8.85
CA ILE A 138 -3.40 -13.56 -9.61
C ILE A 138 -2.50 -13.90 -10.80
N PHE A 139 -1.46 -14.70 -10.56
CA PHE A 139 -0.53 -15.13 -11.61
C PHE A 139 -1.22 -15.98 -12.68
N ALA A 140 -2.07 -16.93 -12.28
CA ALA A 140 -2.88 -17.70 -13.22
C ALA A 140 -3.81 -16.81 -14.08
N ARG A 141 -4.29 -15.68 -13.54
CA ARG A 141 -5.07 -14.69 -14.30
C ARG A 141 -4.19 -13.89 -15.26
N GLN A 142 -3.00 -13.47 -14.84
CA GLN A 142 -2.05 -12.75 -15.71
C GLN A 142 -1.62 -13.59 -16.91
N LEU A 143 -1.37 -14.89 -16.70
CA LEU A 143 -1.09 -15.86 -17.76
C LEU A 143 -2.19 -15.90 -18.83
N ARG A 144 -3.47 -15.99 -18.40
CA ARG A 144 -4.61 -15.99 -19.34
C ARG A 144 -4.77 -14.69 -20.12
N GLN A 145 -4.22 -13.60 -19.62
CA GLN A 145 -4.26 -12.29 -20.25
C GLN A 145 -3.00 -12.00 -21.09
N ASP A 146 -2.07 -12.94 -21.19
CA ASP A 146 -0.76 -12.76 -21.84
C ASP A 146 0.04 -11.56 -21.27
N LYS A 147 -0.17 -11.25 -19.99
CA LYS A 147 0.47 -10.15 -19.27
C LYS A 147 1.59 -10.64 -18.36
N MET A 148 2.26 -11.70 -18.77
CA MET A 148 3.34 -12.25 -17.97
C MET A 148 4.49 -11.27 -17.85
N PRO A 149 5.10 -11.14 -16.65
CA PRO A 149 6.35 -10.41 -16.52
C PRO A 149 7.39 -11.03 -17.45
N THR A 150 7.77 -10.32 -18.50
CA THR A 150 8.95 -10.65 -19.30
C THR A 150 10.19 -10.31 -18.46
N ALA A 151 11.29 -11.04 -18.63
CA ALA A 151 12.53 -10.85 -17.86
C ALA A 151 13.08 -9.40 -17.87
N ALA A 152 12.61 -8.54 -18.78
CA ALA A 152 12.90 -7.10 -18.84
C ALA A 152 12.23 -6.26 -17.73
N ASN A 153 11.22 -6.78 -17.04
CA ASN A 153 10.41 -6.06 -16.04
C ASN A 153 10.54 -6.61 -14.61
N ASN A 154 11.56 -7.40 -14.32
CA ASN A 154 11.83 -7.85 -12.95
C ASN A 154 12.69 -6.77 -12.27
N PRO A 155 12.17 -5.95 -11.32
CA PRO A 155 13.04 -5.10 -10.54
C PRO A 155 13.99 -5.99 -9.73
N ALA A 156 15.28 -5.70 -9.85
CA ALA A 156 16.36 -6.35 -9.11
C ALA A 156 16.16 -6.20 -7.59
#